data_AF-Q5DAL6-F1
#
_entry.id   AF-Q5DAL6-F1
#
_cell.length_a   1.000
_cell.length_b   1.000
_cell.length_c   1.000
_cell.angle_alpha   90.00
_cell.angle_beta   90.00
_cell.angle_gamma   90.00
#
_symmetry.space_group_name_H-M   'P 1'
#
loop_
_entity.id
_entity.type
_entity.pdbx_description
1 polymer ?
#
loop_
_entity_poly.entity_id
_entity_poly.type
_entity_poly.pdbx_seq_one_letter_code
_entity_poly.pdbx_strand_id
1 'polypeptide(L)'
;MTTKIDEEFELPSSPPPFKGSQEDRIETRKRQALFLRQALRIVERFARNPVNVTMLSHALPWLEREQYDDVSVERNAYGNCGYVLCCKPKGEISKQQYRICATTRKVYDITKRRPFCSDWCFRASFHIRKQISKEPAWCRPIESLKPCHINLLSHNASGHVGKVILDVPNRLLLTGSESDSSFENELSIDDESDSVDLSSSTLEHSRMELEKLALEMNTKNSPLVREFCSVH
;
A
#
# COMPACT_ATOMS: atom_id res chain seq x y z
N MET A 1 -1.20 41.41 13.54
CA MET A 1 0.10 41.11 12.92
C MET A 1 0.10 39.63 12.56
N THR A 2 -0.29 39.30 11.33
CA THR A 2 -0.31 37.94 10.79
C THR A 2 0.81 37.85 9.77
N THR A 3 1.93 37.24 10.15
CA THR A 3 3.02 36.92 9.25
C THR A 3 2.61 35.71 8.41
N LYS A 4 2.30 35.96 7.14
CA LYS A 4 2.28 34.90 6.11
C LYS A 4 3.72 34.43 5.94
N ILE A 5 3.96 33.16 6.23
CA ILE A 5 5.18 32.47 5.80
C ILE A 5 4.83 31.91 4.43
N ASP A 6 4.97 32.76 3.41
CA ASP A 6 5.02 32.32 2.03
C ASP A 6 6.47 31.87 1.80
N GLU A 7 6.82 30.65 2.19
CA GLU A 7 8.06 30.01 1.75
C GLU A 7 7.93 29.75 0.24
N GLU A 8 8.32 30.75 -0.56
CA GLU A 8 8.62 30.56 -1.97
C GLU A 8 9.69 29.47 -2.08
N PHE A 9 9.27 28.28 -2.48
CA PHE A 9 10.17 27.19 -2.82
C PHE A 9 11.01 27.62 -4.04
N GLU A 10 12.18 28.21 -3.77
CA GLU A 10 13.13 28.65 -4.80
C GLU A 10 13.60 27.42 -5.59
N LEU A 11 12.94 27.17 -6.72
CA LEU A 11 13.38 26.17 -7.68
C LEU A 11 14.77 26.56 -8.19
N PRO A 12 15.76 25.65 -8.16
CA PRO A 12 17.11 25.94 -8.64
C PRO A 12 17.09 26.49 -10.07
N SER A 13 17.62 27.70 -10.25
CA SER A 13 17.64 28.41 -11.54
C SER A 13 18.47 27.70 -12.61
N SER A 14 19.39 26.83 -12.18
CA SER A 14 20.19 25.99 -13.06
C SER A 14 19.77 24.54 -12.92
N PRO A 15 19.68 23.80 -14.04
CA PRO A 15 19.30 22.41 -14.00
C PRO A 15 20.44 21.58 -13.36
N PRO A 16 20.11 20.45 -12.69
CA PRO A 16 21.09 19.69 -11.93
C PRO A 16 22.26 19.22 -12.82
N PRO A 17 23.48 19.11 -12.25
CA PRO A 17 24.69 18.82 -13.01
C PRO A 17 24.70 17.41 -13.61
N PHE A 18 23.98 16.46 -13.02
CA PHE A 18 23.85 15.10 -13.50
C PHE A 18 22.47 14.91 -14.14
N LYS A 19 22.45 14.73 -15.47
CA LYS A 19 21.23 14.44 -16.24
C LYS A 19 21.39 13.12 -16.96
N GLY A 20 20.41 12.25 -16.83
CA GLY A 20 20.32 11.05 -17.68
C GLY A 20 20.13 11.44 -19.15
N SER A 21 20.55 10.56 -20.06
CA SER A 21 20.29 10.73 -21.49
C SER A 21 18.78 10.75 -21.78
N GLN A 22 18.37 11.24 -22.95
CA GLN A 22 16.93 11.20 -23.31
C GLN A 22 16.44 9.76 -23.42
N GLU A 23 17.31 8.86 -23.90
CA GLU A 23 17.08 7.43 -24.00
C GLU A 23 16.82 6.81 -22.61
N ASP A 24 17.66 7.11 -21.61
CA ASP A 24 17.50 6.61 -20.24
C ASP A 24 16.18 7.07 -19.62
N ARG A 25 15.78 8.31 -19.88
CA ARG A 25 14.51 8.88 -19.39
C ARG A 25 13.31 8.16 -20.00
N ILE A 26 13.36 7.88 -21.29
CA ILE A 26 12.31 7.13 -22.00
C ILE A 26 12.21 5.71 -21.46
N GLU A 27 13.34 5.03 -21.27
CA GLU A 27 13.37 3.66 -20.77
C GLU A 27 12.86 3.56 -19.32
N THR A 28 13.27 4.51 -18.46
CA THR A 28 12.78 4.61 -17.09
C THR A 28 11.27 4.78 -17.04
N ARG A 29 10.71 5.68 -17.88
CA ARG A 29 9.25 5.88 -17.98
C ARG A 29 8.53 4.62 -18.46
N LYS A 30 9.05 3.93 -19.47
CA LYS A 30 8.46 2.66 -19.95
C LYS A 30 8.44 1.61 -18.84
N ARG A 31 9.52 1.51 -18.08
CA ARG A 31 9.61 0.57 -16.96
C ARG A 31 8.61 0.93 -15.85
N GLN A 32 8.55 2.19 -15.42
CA GLN A 32 7.56 2.68 -14.45
C GLN A 32 6.12 2.38 -14.91
N ALA A 33 5.80 2.68 -16.18
CA ALA A 33 4.50 2.42 -16.78
C ALA A 33 4.11 0.94 -16.75
N LEU A 34 5.06 0.05 -17.06
CA LEU A 34 4.85 -1.39 -17.03
C LEU A 34 4.49 -1.86 -15.61
N PHE A 35 5.25 -1.41 -14.60
CA PHE A 35 5.00 -1.79 -13.22
C PHE A 35 3.68 -1.26 -12.69
N LEU A 36 3.36 0.01 -12.97
CA LEU A 36 2.06 0.59 -12.60
C LEU A 36 0.90 -0.20 -13.21
N ARG A 37 0.97 -0.51 -14.51
CA ARG A 37 -0.04 -1.34 -15.20
C ARG A 37 -0.19 -2.71 -14.55
N GLN A 38 0.93 -3.32 -14.15
CA GLN A 38 0.90 -4.63 -13.52
C GLN A 38 0.30 -4.58 -12.12
N ALA A 39 0.64 -3.56 -11.32
CA ALA A 39 0.07 -3.33 -10.00
C ALA A 39 -1.46 -3.17 -10.08
N LEU A 40 -1.97 -2.32 -10.99
CA LEU A 40 -3.41 -2.13 -11.19
C LEU A 40 -4.13 -3.44 -11.54
N ARG A 41 -3.54 -4.26 -12.42
CA ARG A 41 -4.08 -5.58 -12.77
C ARG A 41 -4.13 -6.54 -11.59
N ILE A 42 -3.10 -6.52 -10.74
CA ILE A 42 -3.04 -7.34 -9.53
C ILE A 42 -4.13 -6.90 -8.55
N VAL A 43 -4.24 -5.60 -8.29
CA VAL A 43 -5.24 -5.03 -7.38
C VAL A 43 -6.66 -5.39 -7.85
N GLU A 44 -6.97 -5.19 -9.14
CA GLU A 44 -8.26 -5.56 -9.71
C GLU A 44 -8.54 -7.07 -9.59
N ARG A 45 -7.53 -7.92 -9.87
CA ARG A 45 -7.69 -9.38 -9.74
C ARG A 45 -7.94 -9.81 -8.30
N PHE A 46 -7.29 -9.16 -7.33
CA PHE A 46 -7.41 -9.49 -5.91
C PHE A 46 -8.65 -8.88 -5.25
N ALA A 47 -9.32 -7.95 -5.92
CA ALA A 47 -10.61 -7.41 -5.47
C ALA A 47 -11.70 -8.50 -5.36
N ARG A 48 -11.61 -9.54 -6.21
CA ARG A 48 -12.57 -10.66 -6.29
C ARG A 48 -12.00 -11.93 -5.64
N ASN A 49 -12.84 -12.63 -4.87
CA ASN A 49 -12.52 -13.94 -4.29
C ASN A 49 -12.78 -15.08 -5.30
N PRO A 50 -12.09 -16.23 -5.18
CA PRO A 50 -11.02 -16.52 -4.21
C PRO A 50 -9.65 -16.00 -4.65
N VAL A 51 -8.78 -15.75 -3.68
CA VAL A 51 -7.35 -15.47 -3.87
C VAL A 51 -6.53 -16.48 -3.08
N ASN A 52 -5.58 -17.11 -3.74
CA ASN A 52 -4.78 -18.19 -3.17
C ASN A 52 -3.39 -17.68 -2.76
N VAL A 53 -2.71 -18.38 -1.85
CA VAL A 53 -1.36 -18.01 -1.39
C VAL A 53 -0.36 -17.99 -2.56
N THR A 54 -0.50 -18.91 -3.51
CA THR A 54 0.33 -18.97 -4.72
C THR A 54 0.15 -17.73 -5.60
N MET A 55 -1.09 -17.26 -5.78
CA MET A 55 -1.33 -16.02 -6.51
C MET A 55 -0.67 -14.84 -5.80
N LEU A 56 -0.81 -14.77 -4.47
CA LEU A 56 -0.19 -13.73 -3.66
C LEU A 56 1.34 -13.74 -3.78
N SER A 57 1.99 -14.91 -3.72
CA SER A 57 3.45 -15.03 -3.82
C SER A 57 3.99 -14.56 -5.17
N HIS A 58 3.24 -14.77 -6.24
CA HIS A 58 3.59 -14.26 -7.57
C HIS A 58 3.37 -12.74 -7.69
N ALA A 59 2.44 -12.18 -6.93
CA ALA A 59 2.03 -10.78 -7.05
C ALA A 59 2.88 -9.80 -6.22
N LEU A 60 3.22 -10.15 -4.98
CA LEU A 60 3.93 -9.23 -4.06
C LEU A 60 5.23 -8.61 -4.63
N PRO A 61 6.07 -9.33 -5.40
CA PRO A 61 7.28 -8.73 -5.99
C PRO A 61 7.01 -7.56 -6.94
N TRP A 62 5.80 -7.46 -7.49
CA TRP A 62 5.37 -6.42 -8.42
C TRP A 62 4.71 -5.22 -7.74
N LEU A 63 4.45 -5.32 -6.45
CA LEU A 63 3.74 -4.30 -5.69
C LEU A 63 4.70 -3.47 -4.81
N GLU A 64 4.35 -2.20 -4.68
CA GLU A 64 4.79 -1.34 -3.59
C GLU A 64 3.82 -1.46 -2.40
N ARG A 65 4.22 -0.98 -1.23
CA ARG A 65 3.43 -1.15 0.00
C ARG A 65 2.10 -0.40 -0.10
N GLU A 66 2.15 0.76 -0.72
CA GLU A 66 1.03 1.67 -0.95
C GLU A 66 0.05 1.03 -1.94
N GLN A 67 0.56 0.45 -3.03
CA GLN A 67 -0.25 -0.31 -4.00
C GLN A 67 -0.89 -1.56 -3.38
N TYR A 68 -0.24 -2.18 -2.39
CA TYR A 68 -0.84 -3.28 -1.64
C TYR A 68 -1.98 -2.79 -0.72
N ASP A 69 -1.89 -1.58 -0.17
CA ASP A 69 -2.96 -1.01 0.66
C ASP A 69 -4.25 -0.81 -0.16
N ASP A 70 -4.12 -0.46 -1.45
CA ASP A 70 -5.25 -0.34 -2.39
C ASP A 70 -6.02 -1.65 -2.58
N VAL A 71 -5.36 -2.81 -2.42
CA VAL A 71 -6.05 -4.12 -2.47
C VAL A 71 -7.15 -4.19 -1.41
N SER A 72 -6.91 -3.65 -0.21
CA SER A 72 -7.91 -3.65 0.85
C SER A 72 -9.10 -2.74 0.54
N VAL A 73 -8.85 -1.62 -0.16
CA VAL A 73 -9.86 -0.66 -0.61
C VAL A 73 -10.73 -1.28 -1.68
N GLU A 74 -10.12 -1.82 -2.73
CA GLU A 74 -10.83 -2.45 -3.84
C GLU A 74 -11.64 -3.66 -3.37
N ARG A 75 -11.06 -4.54 -2.55
CA ARG A 75 -11.81 -5.67 -1.95
C ARG A 75 -13.06 -5.22 -1.20
N ASN A 76 -12.96 -4.13 -0.44
CA ASN A 76 -14.08 -3.57 0.31
C ASN A 76 -15.16 -2.98 -0.61
N ALA A 77 -14.77 -2.40 -1.75
CA ALA A 77 -15.70 -1.95 -2.79
C ALA A 77 -16.54 -3.12 -3.35
N TYR A 78 -15.94 -4.30 -3.49
CA TYR A 78 -16.64 -5.55 -3.85
C TYR A 78 -17.34 -6.25 -2.66
N GLY A 79 -17.37 -5.63 -1.48
CA GLY A 79 -18.02 -6.19 -0.29
C GLY A 79 -17.21 -7.28 0.44
N ASN A 80 -15.95 -7.49 0.07
CA ASN A 80 -15.06 -8.49 0.67
C ASN A 80 -14.24 -7.90 1.83
N CYS A 81 -13.82 -8.76 2.76
CA CYS A 81 -12.83 -8.38 3.77
C CYS A 81 -11.53 -7.93 3.11
N GLY A 82 -10.95 -6.83 3.58
CA GLY A 82 -9.71 -6.25 3.04
C GLY A 82 -8.48 -7.15 3.16
N TYR A 83 -8.53 -8.24 3.94
CA TYR A 83 -7.45 -9.22 3.96
C TYR A 83 -7.54 -10.10 2.71
N VAL A 84 -6.47 -10.10 1.91
CA VAL A 84 -6.42 -10.71 0.57
C VAL A 84 -6.85 -12.18 0.55
N LEU A 85 -6.44 -12.97 1.55
CA LEU A 85 -6.73 -14.41 1.63
C LEU A 85 -8.06 -14.73 2.33
N CYS A 86 -8.82 -13.71 2.77
CA CYS A 86 -10.07 -13.91 3.49
C CYS A 86 -11.27 -13.96 2.54
N CYS A 87 -12.00 -15.07 2.54
CA CYS A 87 -13.23 -15.19 1.75
C CYS A 87 -14.49 -14.63 2.44
N LYS A 88 -14.36 -14.07 3.65
CA LYS A 88 -15.50 -13.49 4.39
C LYS A 88 -15.87 -12.12 3.80
N PRO A 89 -17.15 -11.71 3.90
CA PRO A 89 -17.54 -10.35 3.57
C PRO A 89 -16.85 -9.33 4.49
N LYS A 90 -16.87 -8.06 4.10
CA LYS A 90 -16.39 -6.97 4.96
C LYS A 90 -17.16 -6.94 6.28
N GLY A 91 -16.49 -6.52 7.35
CA GLY A 91 -17.12 -6.35 8.66
C GLY A 91 -18.19 -5.27 8.66
N GLU A 92 -18.92 -5.17 9.76
CA GLU A 92 -19.95 -4.15 9.95
C GLU A 92 -19.36 -2.74 9.81
N ILE A 93 -20.02 -1.91 9.00
CA ILE A 93 -19.57 -0.55 8.69
C ILE A 93 -19.91 0.35 9.87
N SER A 94 -18.96 0.53 10.80
CA SER A 94 -19.09 1.50 11.87
C SER A 94 -18.64 2.90 11.41
N LYS A 95 -19.41 3.94 11.77
CA LYS A 95 -19.02 5.35 11.55
C LYS A 95 -17.97 5.83 12.55
N GLN A 96 -17.70 5.06 13.61
CA GLN A 96 -16.81 5.41 14.70
C GLN A 96 -15.34 5.36 14.25
N GLN A 97 -14.59 6.44 14.47
CA GLN A 97 -13.15 6.54 14.14
C GLN A 97 -12.25 6.07 15.27
N TYR A 98 -12.65 6.31 16.52
CA TYR A 98 -11.84 6.02 17.69
C TYR A 98 -12.50 4.99 18.59
N ARG A 99 -11.74 4.01 19.07
CA ARG A 99 -12.20 3.01 20.04
C ARG A 99 -11.45 3.19 21.36
N ILE A 100 -12.20 3.35 22.45
CA ILE A 100 -11.65 3.45 23.81
C ILE A 100 -11.65 2.05 24.42
N CYS A 101 -10.49 1.59 24.90
CA CYS A 101 -10.40 0.39 25.73
C CYS A 101 -10.21 0.81 27.18
N ALA A 102 -11.26 0.70 27.99
CA ALA A 102 -11.19 1.04 29.41
C ALA A 102 -10.22 0.14 30.18
N THR A 103 -10.11 -1.14 29.80
CA THR A 103 -9.21 -2.12 30.44
C THR A 103 -7.75 -1.73 30.28
N THR A 104 -7.32 -1.38 29.07
CA THR A 104 -5.92 -0.94 28.82
C THR A 104 -5.74 0.56 28.99
N ARG A 105 -6.83 1.32 29.20
CA ARG A 105 -6.86 2.79 29.21
C ARG A 105 -6.19 3.42 27.98
N LYS A 106 -6.37 2.78 26.81
CA LYS A 106 -5.84 3.25 25.52
C LYS A 106 -6.96 3.70 24.59
N VAL A 107 -6.68 4.69 23.75
CA VAL A 107 -7.54 5.12 22.65
C VAL A 107 -6.89 4.74 21.33
N TYR A 108 -7.62 3.99 20.50
CA TYR A 108 -7.16 3.50 19.21
C TYR A 108 -7.87 4.23 18.07
N ASP A 109 -7.16 4.63 17.03
CA ASP A 109 -7.73 4.95 15.72
C ASP A 109 -7.95 3.65 14.94
N ILE A 110 -9.23 3.38 14.63
CA ILE A 110 -9.67 2.16 13.95
C ILE A 110 -9.96 2.37 12.46
N THR A 111 -9.64 3.55 11.89
CA THR A 111 -9.91 3.91 10.49
C THR A 111 -9.33 2.89 9.53
N LYS A 112 -8.03 2.60 9.62
CA LYS A 112 -7.35 1.60 8.79
C LYS A 112 -7.84 0.17 9.05
N ARG A 113 -8.47 -0.10 10.20
CA ARG A 113 -9.02 -1.42 10.56
C ARG A 113 -10.39 -1.66 9.93
N ARG A 114 -11.17 -0.62 9.60
CA ARG A 114 -12.55 -0.73 9.08
C ARG A 114 -12.73 -1.70 7.90
N PRO A 115 -11.82 -1.81 6.91
CA PRO A 115 -12.02 -2.70 5.76
C PRO A 115 -12.04 -4.19 6.08
N PHE A 116 -11.64 -4.59 7.28
CA PHE A 116 -11.42 -6.00 7.63
C PHE A 116 -12.63 -6.60 8.35
N CYS A 117 -12.77 -7.94 8.37
CA CYS A 117 -13.84 -8.59 9.14
C CYS A 117 -13.47 -8.79 10.61
N SER A 118 -12.17 -8.88 10.95
CA SER A 118 -11.68 -9.09 12.31
C SER A 118 -10.35 -8.36 12.56
N ASP A 119 -10.05 -8.13 13.84
CA ASP A 119 -8.77 -7.54 14.29
C ASP A 119 -7.59 -8.43 13.89
N TRP A 120 -7.80 -9.74 13.79
CA TRP A 120 -6.82 -10.68 13.24
C TRP A 120 -6.57 -10.46 11.75
N CYS A 121 -7.62 -10.28 10.93
CA CYS A 121 -7.46 -10.03 9.49
C CYS A 121 -6.73 -8.71 9.22
N PHE A 122 -7.00 -7.68 10.04
CA PHE A 122 -6.26 -6.43 9.97
C PHE A 122 -4.77 -6.64 10.24
N ARG A 123 -4.43 -7.32 11.34
CA ARG A 123 -3.04 -7.65 11.68
C ARG A 123 -2.37 -8.54 10.63
N ALA A 124 -3.07 -9.55 10.12
CA ALA A 124 -2.55 -10.48 9.12
C ALA A 124 -2.25 -9.76 7.79
N SER A 125 -3.11 -8.83 7.37
CA SER A 125 -2.85 -8.01 6.18
C SER A 125 -1.62 -7.13 6.36
N PHE A 126 -1.50 -6.47 7.51
CA PHE A 126 -0.32 -5.67 7.83
C PHE A 126 0.96 -6.51 7.92
N HIS A 127 0.87 -7.74 8.43
CA HIS A 127 1.98 -8.68 8.47
C HIS A 127 2.53 -9.03 7.08
N ILE A 128 1.65 -9.11 6.06
CA ILE A 128 2.07 -9.28 4.66
C ILE A 128 2.65 -7.98 4.11
N ARG A 129 2.01 -6.83 4.37
CA ARG A 129 2.51 -5.52 3.93
C ARG A 129 3.97 -5.30 4.34
N LYS A 130 4.35 -5.68 5.57
CA LYS A 130 5.73 -5.57 6.08
C LYS A 130 6.75 -6.36 5.26
N GLN A 131 6.34 -7.44 4.61
CA GLN A 131 7.22 -8.29 3.80
C GLN A 131 7.49 -7.72 2.41
N ILE A 132 6.75 -6.67 2.00
CA ILE A 132 6.96 -5.97 0.74
C ILE A 132 8.16 -5.01 0.89
N SER A 133 9.05 -5.02 -0.09
CA SER A 133 10.21 -4.13 -0.12
C SER A 133 9.79 -2.66 -0.10
N LYS A 134 10.55 -1.81 0.59
CA LYS A 134 10.41 -0.34 0.53
C LYS A 134 10.96 0.24 -0.77
N GLU A 135 11.76 -0.53 -1.51
CA GLU A 135 12.28 -0.10 -2.80
C GLU A 135 11.15 -0.04 -3.85
N PRO A 136 11.09 1.03 -4.67
CA PRO A 136 10.13 1.14 -5.76
C PRO A 136 10.18 -0.09 -6.67
N ALA A 137 9.03 -0.63 -7.05
CA ALA A 137 8.98 -1.93 -7.73
C ALA A 137 9.75 -1.92 -9.06
N TRP A 138 9.69 -0.80 -9.78
CA TRP A 138 10.40 -0.60 -11.04
C TRP A 138 11.92 -0.47 -10.90
N CYS A 139 12.47 -0.21 -9.71
CA CYS A 139 13.92 -0.23 -9.48
C CYS A 139 14.46 -1.64 -9.21
N ARG A 140 13.59 -2.58 -8.84
CA ARG A 140 14.01 -3.91 -8.40
C ARG A 140 14.63 -4.73 -9.55
N PRO A 141 15.66 -5.56 -9.26
CA PRO A 141 16.26 -6.48 -10.24
C PRO A 141 15.23 -7.49 -10.77
N ILE A 142 15.40 -7.95 -12.01
CA ILE A 142 14.45 -8.88 -12.66
C ILE A 142 14.37 -10.21 -11.89
N GLU A 143 15.48 -10.65 -11.29
CA GLU A 143 15.57 -11.88 -10.50
C GLU A 143 14.68 -11.83 -9.26
N SER A 144 14.46 -10.63 -8.72
CA SER A 144 13.61 -10.40 -7.54
C SER A 144 12.11 -10.44 -7.84
N LEU A 145 11.71 -10.42 -9.13
CA LEU A 145 10.30 -10.50 -9.56
C LEU A 145 9.74 -11.93 -9.55
N LYS A 146 10.58 -12.90 -9.17
CA LYS A 146 10.17 -14.30 -8.98
C LYS A 146 9.25 -14.44 -7.76
N PRO A 147 8.43 -15.51 -7.71
CA PRO A 147 7.53 -15.73 -6.58
C PRO A 147 8.28 -15.74 -5.26
N CYS A 148 7.84 -14.94 -4.30
CA CYS A 148 8.50 -14.83 -3.00
C CYS A 148 7.86 -15.76 -1.96
N HIS A 149 8.65 -16.18 -0.97
CA HIS A 149 8.12 -16.89 0.18
C HIS A 149 7.34 -15.91 1.07
N ILE A 150 6.10 -16.27 1.43
CA ILE A 150 5.24 -15.45 2.29
C ILE A 150 5.15 -16.10 3.67
N ASN A 151 5.56 -15.36 4.69
CA ASN A 151 5.32 -15.74 6.08
C ASN A 151 3.91 -15.31 6.52
N LEU A 152 3.00 -16.25 6.71
CA LEU A 152 1.62 -15.96 7.13
C LEU A 152 1.52 -15.89 8.65
N LEU A 153 0.68 -14.97 9.14
CA LEU A 153 0.39 -14.87 10.56
C LEU A 153 -0.35 -16.14 11.04
N SER A 154 0.06 -16.70 12.17
CA SER A 154 -0.60 -17.86 12.77
C SER A 154 -2.08 -17.56 13.10
N HIS A 155 -2.96 -18.54 12.91
CA HIS A 155 -4.39 -18.43 13.21
C HIS A 155 -4.68 -18.20 14.71
N ASN A 156 -3.77 -18.62 15.60
CA ASN A 156 -3.89 -18.42 17.05
C ASN A 156 -3.28 -17.11 17.54
N ALA A 157 -2.71 -16.30 16.64
CA ALA A 157 -2.15 -15.01 17.01
C ALA A 157 -3.27 -14.05 17.47
N SER A 158 -2.97 -13.18 18.42
CA SER A 158 -3.88 -12.10 18.80
C SER A 158 -4.15 -11.13 17.64
N GLY A 159 -5.35 -10.54 17.60
CA GLY A 159 -5.64 -9.46 16.64
C GLY A 159 -4.98 -8.14 17.01
N HIS A 160 -5.14 -7.14 16.14
CA HIS A 160 -4.82 -5.74 16.46
C HIS A 160 -6.01 -4.83 16.22
N VAL A 161 -6.25 -3.89 17.14
CA VAL A 161 -7.45 -3.05 17.11
C VAL A 161 -7.27 -1.83 16.19
N GLY A 162 -6.11 -1.18 16.22
CA GLY A 162 -5.80 0.01 15.42
C GLY A 162 -4.53 0.72 15.89
N LYS A 163 -4.25 1.93 15.38
CA LYS A 163 -3.10 2.76 15.85
C LYS A 163 -3.44 3.32 17.22
N VAL A 164 -2.57 3.16 18.22
CA VAL A 164 -2.77 3.82 19.51
C VAL A 164 -2.46 5.31 19.35
N ILE A 165 -3.43 6.17 19.69
CA ILE A 165 -3.29 7.63 19.63
C ILE A 165 -3.12 8.22 21.04
N LEU A 166 -3.70 7.56 22.04
CA LEU A 166 -3.56 7.96 23.43
C LEU A 166 -3.29 6.75 24.31
N ASP A 167 -2.16 6.79 25.00
CA ASP A 167 -1.77 5.84 26.04
C ASP A 167 -1.74 6.57 27.39
N VAL A 168 -2.87 6.53 28.09
CA VAL A 168 -3.04 7.27 29.35
C VAL A 168 -2.06 6.79 30.43
N PRO A 169 -1.85 5.46 30.64
CA PRO A 169 -0.84 4.97 31.57
C PRO A 169 0.57 5.49 31.29
N ASN A 170 1.03 5.43 30.03
CA ASN A 170 2.38 5.87 29.69
C ASN A 170 2.57 7.40 29.81
N ARG A 171 1.53 8.21 29.55
CA ARG A 171 1.60 9.68 29.73
C ARG A 171 1.66 10.12 31.19
N LEU A 172 1.22 9.28 32.14
CA LEU A 172 1.24 9.60 33.57
C LEU A 172 2.56 9.19 34.24
N LEU A 173 3.38 8.37 33.57
CA LEU A 173 4.72 8.02 34.02
C LEU A 173 5.69 9.11 33.54
N LEU A 174 6.20 9.93 34.46
CA LEU A 174 7.31 10.87 34.20
C LEU A 174 8.66 10.14 33.90
N THR A 175 8.67 8.81 33.89
CA THR A 175 9.83 7.99 33.57
C THR A 175 9.60 7.33 32.21
N GLY A 176 10.22 7.87 31.17
CA GLY A 176 10.20 7.32 29.81
C GLY A 176 10.90 5.97 29.73
N SER A 177 10.21 4.91 30.11
CA SER A 177 10.55 3.56 29.65
C SER A 177 9.70 3.27 28.43
N GLU A 178 10.28 3.47 27.25
CA GLU A 178 9.72 3.04 25.97
C GLU A 178 9.49 1.52 26.05
N SER A 179 8.25 1.12 26.26
CA SER A 179 7.88 -0.29 26.16
C SER A 179 7.81 -0.63 24.67
N ASP A 180 8.85 -1.33 24.24
CA ASP A 180 9.16 -1.69 22.86
C ASP A 180 8.11 -2.67 22.30
N SER A 181 6.95 -2.12 21.90
CA SER A 181 5.98 -2.83 21.08
C SER A 181 6.30 -2.51 19.61
N SER A 182 7.17 -3.33 19.04
CA SER A 182 7.62 -3.28 17.64
C SER A 182 6.49 -3.24 16.58
N PHE A 183 5.23 -3.46 16.98
CA PHE A 183 4.06 -3.23 16.13
C PHE A 183 3.53 -1.79 16.20
N GLU A 184 3.53 -1.14 17.37
CA GLU A 184 3.01 0.22 17.52
C GLU A 184 3.97 1.24 16.88
N ASN A 185 5.28 1.00 16.94
CA ASN A 185 6.28 1.89 16.35
C ASN A 185 6.17 2.00 14.81
N GLU A 186 5.64 0.98 14.11
CA GLU A 186 5.45 1.02 12.65
C GLU A 186 4.06 1.52 12.21
N LEU A 187 3.06 1.55 13.10
CA LEU A 187 1.83 2.33 12.84
C LEU A 187 2.05 3.83 13.13
N SER A 188 3.08 4.17 13.93
CA SER A 188 3.48 5.53 14.28
C SER A 188 4.61 6.11 13.42
N ILE A 189 5.25 5.34 12.53
CA ILE A 189 5.94 5.96 11.39
C ILE A 189 4.82 6.57 10.56
N ASP A 190 4.61 7.85 10.78
CA ASP A 190 3.86 8.68 9.87
C ASP A 190 4.60 8.55 8.52
N ASP A 191 4.08 7.71 7.63
CA ASP A 191 4.14 7.99 6.20
C ASP A 191 3.37 9.32 6.02
N GLU A 192 3.97 10.42 6.48
CA GLU A 192 3.74 11.73 5.90
C GLU A 192 4.14 11.53 4.44
N SER A 193 3.16 11.16 3.64
CA SER A 193 3.17 11.54 2.26
C SER A 193 3.38 13.05 2.26
N ASP A 194 4.61 13.49 2.06
CA ASP A 194 4.85 14.78 1.43
C ASP A 194 4.08 14.71 0.11
N SER A 195 2.83 15.14 0.17
CA SER A 195 2.03 15.45 -1.00
C SER A 195 2.72 16.65 -1.61
N VAL A 196 3.77 16.40 -2.38
CA VAL A 196 4.17 17.31 -3.43
C VAL A 196 2.93 17.41 -4.31
N ASP A 197 2.25 18.56 -4.20
CA ASP A 197 1.05 18.86 -4.96
C ASP A 197 1.49 19.05 -6.42
N LEU A 198 1.76 17.92 -7.10
CA LEU A 198 2.06 17.89 -8.51
C LEU A 198 0.75 18.24 -9.20
N SER A 199 0.65 19.49 -9.65
CA SER A 199 -0.56 20.09 -10.18
C SER A 199 -1.38 19.11 -11.02
N SER A 200 -2.72 19.13 -10.85
CA SER A 200 -3.68 18.22 -11.50
C SER A 200 -3.42 18.02 -13.00
N SER A 201 -2.91 19.04 -13.70
CA SER A 201 -2.56 18.99 -15.12
C SER A 201 -1.42 18.00 -15.43
N THR A 202 -0.41 17.89 -14.58
CA THR A 202 0.76 16.99 -14.76
C THR A 202 0.37 15.51 -14.65
N LEU A 203 -0.54 15.18 -13.73
CA LEU A 203 -1.05 13.82 -13.52
C LEU A 203 -2.02 13.42 -14.64
N GLU A 204 -2.88 14.33 -15.09
CA GLU A 204 -3.83 14.08 -16.18
C GLU A 204 -3.12 13.83 -17.53
N HIS A 205 -2.09 14.65 -17.84
CA HIS A 205 -1.28 14.48 -19.03
C HIS A 205 -0.52 13.15 -19.02
N SER A 206 0.07 12.79 -17.87
CA SER A 206 0.77 11.51 -17.71
C SER A 206 -0.20 10.33 -17.84
N ARG A 207 -1.43 10.43 -17.30
CA ARG A 207 -2.43 9.36 -17.36
C ARG A 207 -2.95 9.12 -18.78
N MET A 208 -3.25 10.17 -19.54
CA MET A 208 -3.69 10.06 -20.94
C MET A 208 -2.59 9.51 -21.86
N GLU A 209 -1.34 9.91 -21.63
CA GLU A 209 -0.20 9.46 -22.44
C GLU A 209 0.15 7.98 -22.15
N LEU A 210 -0.01 7.53 -20.89
CA LEU A 210 0.14 6.14 -20.49
C LEU A 210 -0.99 5.24 -21.00
N GLU A 211 -2.24 5.71 -21.03
CA GLU A 211 -3.37 4.96 -21.64
C GLU A 211 -3.17 4.75 -23.14
N LYS A 212 -2.67 5.76 -23.84
CA LYS A 212 -2.36 5.69 -25.28
C LYS A 212 -1.28 4.63 -25.57
N LEU A 213 -0.22 4.59 -24.77
CA LEU A 213 0.84 3.57 -24.88
C LEU A 213 0.36 2.17 -24.45
N ALA A 214 -0.58 2.07 -23.50
CA ALA A 214 -1.13 0.80 -23.04
C ALA A 214 -1.98 0.09 -24.10
N LEU A 215 -2.70 0.85 -24.93
CA LEU A 215 -3.46 0.36 -26.08
C LEU A 215 -2.54 -0.19 -27.18
N GLU A 216 -1.41 0.47 -27.43
CA GLU A 216 -0.43 0.03 -28.42
C GLU A 216 0.25 -1.29 -28.04
N MET A 217 0.52 -1.53 -26.74
CA MET A 217 1.17 -2.76 -26.27
C MET A 217 0.24 -3.98 -26.18
N ASN A 218 -1.08 -3.77 -26.12
CA ASN A 218 -2.07 -4.86 -26.07
C ASN A 218 -2.14 -5.67 -27.39
N THR A 219 -1.58 -5.16 -28.47
CA THR A 219 -1.49 -5.86 -29.76
C THR A 219 -0.30 -6.82 -29.85
N LYS A 220 0.68 -6.76 -28.93
CA LYS A 220 1.96 -7.48 -29.07
C LYS A 220 2.21 -8.59 -28.04
N ASN A 221 1.57 -8.58 -26.88
CA ASN A 221 1.79 -9.60 -25.81
C ASN A 221 0.51 -10.38 -25.47
N SER A 222 0.08 -11.25 -26.40
CA SER A 222 -1.08 -12.12 -26.23
C SER A 222 -0.86 -13.53 -25.63
N PRO A 223 0.34 -14.11 -25.42
CA PRO A 223 0.40 -15.51 -24.92
C PRO A 223 0.40 -15.68 -23.40
N LEU A 224 1.18 -14.88 -22.63
CA LEU A 224 1.48 -15.22 -21.22
C LEU A 224 0.39 -14.84 -20.19
N VAL A 225 -0.61 -14.03 -20.59
CA VAL A 225 -1.69 -13.60 -19.68
C VAL A 225 -2.83 -14.63 -19.61
N ARG A 226 -2.88 -15.62 -20.53
CA ARG A 226 -4.00 -16.57 -20.62
C ARG A 226 -3.94 -17.73 -19.62
N GLU A 227 -2.77 -18.03 -19.04
CA GLU A 227 -2.62 -19.21 -18.18
C GLU A 227 -3.17 -19.04 -16.75
N PHE A 228 -3.30 -17.81 -16.24
CA PHE A 228 -3.83 -17.59 -14.88
C PHE A 228 -5.33 -17.27 -14.80
N CYS A 229 -5.98 -17.01 -15.95
CA CYS A 229 -7.43 -16.78 -16.03
C CYS A 229 -8.24 -18.02 -16.44
N SER A 230 -7.58 -19.15 -16.70
CA SER A 230 -8.22 -20.38 -17.18
C SER A 230 -7.98 -21.55 -16.24
N VAL A 231 -8.52 -21.47 -15.02
CA VAL A 231 -8.80 -22.66 -14.22
C VAL A 231 -10.24 -22.52 -13.72
N HIS A 232 -11.15 -23.16 -14.46
CA HIS A 232 -12.50 -23.48 -14.01
C HIS A 232 -12.45 -24.67 -13.05
#